data_AF-A0A251UBQ1-F1
#
_entry.id   AF-A0A251UBQ1-F1
#
_cell.length_a   1.000
_cell.length_b   1.000
_cell.length_c   1.000
_cell.angle_alpha   90.00
_cell.angle_beta   90.00
_cell.angle_gamma   90.00
#
_symmetry.space_group_name_H-M   'P 1'
#
loop_
_entity.id
_entity.type
_entity.pdbx_description
1 polymer ?
#
loop_
_entity_poly.entity_id
_entity_poly.type
_entity_poly.pdbx_seq_one_letter_code
_entity_poly.pdbx_strand_id
1 'polypeptide(L)'
;MNVDPLLSEFSQIDTEKNRIEKWILRKAFDDEDHPYLPKRILYRQKEQFSDGVGYSWIDGLKDHAELHVTDKMMLNASHIYPHNTPQTKEACYYRMTFEQFFPQNSAILTVPGGASVACSTAKAIEWDAAWSNHLDPSGRAALGVHDSAYEVNQHPELDLKLEINGSKT
;
A
#
# COMPACT_ATOMS: atom_id res chain seq x y z
N MET A 1 11.34 -23.51 -3.23
CA MET A 1 11.72 -22.85 -4.49
C MET A 1 12.96 -22.03 -4.20
N ASN A 2 14.11 -22.42 -4.77
CA ASN A 2 15.33 -21.61 -4.71
C ASN A 2 15.14 -20.43 -5.67
N VAL A 3 14.94 -19.25 -5.12
CA VAL A 3 15.13 -18.00 -5.87
C VAL A 3 16.62 -17.92 -6.20
N ASP A 4 16.94 -17.81 -7.49
CA ASP A 4 18.31 -17.63 -7.99
C ASP A 4 18.98 -16.46 -7.24
N PRO A 5 20.14 -16.65 -6.58
CA PRO A 5 20.85 -15.59 -5.86
C PRO A 5 21.16 -14.38 -6.73
N LEU A 6 21.27 -14.55 -8.05
CA LEU A 6 21.50 -13.45 -8.98
C LEU A 6 20.28 -12.54 -9.14
N LEU A 7 19.06 -13.01 -8.87
CA LEU A 7 17.85 -12.18 -8.96
C LEU A 7 17.73 -11.17 -7.81
N SER A 8 18.36 -11.40 -6.66
CA SER A 8 18.31 -10.46 -5.53
C SER A 8 19.15 -9.20 -5.78
N GLU A 9 20.23 -9.30 -6.55
CA GLU A 9 21.11 -8.19 -6.91
C GLU A 9 20.46 -7.17 -7.86
N PHE A 10 19.36 -7.53 -8.54
CA PHE A 10 18.67 -6.65 -9.50
C PHE A 10 17.55 -5.81 -8.89
N SER A 11 17.18 -6.06 -7.63
CA SER A 11 16.08 -5.34 -6.95
C SER A 11 16.55 -4.09 -6.20
N GLN A 12 17.85 -3.93 -5.97
CA GLN A 12 18.40 -2.80 -5.24
C GLN A 12 18.90 -1.73 -6.21
N ILE A 13 18.67 -0.46 -5.85
CA ILE A 13 19.37 0.67 -6.46
C ILE A 13 20.84 0.47 -6.12
N ASP A 14 21.63 0.02 -7.10
CA ASP A 14 23.09 -0.06 -6.96
C ASP A 14 23.62 1.36 -7.10
N THR A 15 23.64 2.09 -5.99
CA THR A 15 24.15 3.46 -5.88
C THR A 15 25.64 3.53 -6.21
N GLU A 16 26.40 2.45 -6.00
CA GLU A 16 27.81 2.38 -6.41
C GLU A 16 27.97 2.31 -7.93
N LYS A 17 27.02 1.67 -8.64
CA LYS A 17 26.99 1.59 -10.11
C LYS A 17 26.04 2.59 -10.79
N ASN A 18 25.45 3.55 -10.05
CA ASN A 18 24.47 4.52 -10.55
C ASN A 18 23.28 3.89 -11.32
N ARG A 19 22.82 2.71 -10.88
CA ARG A 19 21.69 2.01 -11.53
C ARG A 19 20.39 2.25 -10.78
N ILE A 20 19.34 2.61 -11.53
CA ILE A 20 17.97 2.74 -11.01
C ILE A 20 17.12 1.50 -11.32
N GLU A 21 15.95 1.38 -10.70
CA GLU A 21 15.06 0.24 -10.91
C GLU A 21 14.71 0.05 -12.38
N LYS A 22 14.62 -1.22 -12.82
CA LYS A 22 14.41 -1.59 -14.22
C LYS A 22 15.52 -1.08 -15.16
N TRP A 23 16.75 -0.91 -14.67
CA TRP A 23 17.91 -0.42 -15.43
C TRP A 23 18.08 -1.04 -16.82
N ILE A 24 18.05 -2.38 -16.92
CA ILE A 24 18.25 -3.08 -18.20
C ILE A 24 17.18 -2.68 -19.22
N LEU A 25 15.92 -2.60 -18.78
CA LEU A 25 14.82 -2.13 -19.63
C LEU A 25 15.08 -0.69 -20.08
N ARG A 26 15.47 0.20 -19.17
CA ARG A 26 15.72 1.61 -19.50
C ARG A 26 16.88 1.75 -20.50
N LYS A 27 18.00 1.05 -20.29
CA LYS A 27 19.15 1.03 -21.20
C LYS A 27 18.83 0.48 -22.58
N ALA A 28 17.94 -0.51 -22.69
CA ALA A 28 17.54 -1.06 -23.98
C ALA A 28 16.82 -0.06 -24.90
N PHE A 29 16.23 1.00 -24.34
CA PHE A 29 15.54 2.07 -25.07
C PHE A 29 16.30 3.40 -25.05
N ASP A 30 17.56 3.38 -24.60
CA ASP A 30 18.41 4.56 -24.46
C ASP A 30 19.21 4.84 -25.75
N ASP A 31 18.49 5.20 -26.81
CA ASP A 31 19.06 5.56 -28.11
C ASP A 31 19.39 7.07 -28.14
N GLU A 32 20.67 7.41 -28.39
CA GLU A 32 21.13 8.81 -28.45
C GLU A 32 20.81 9.49 -29.78
N ASP A 33 20.78 8.73 -30.87
CA ASP A 33 20.58 9.25 -32.22
C ASP A 33 19.08 9.35 -32.53
N HIS A 34 18.29 8.41 -32.04
CA HIS A 34 16.83 8.32 -32.26
C HIS A 34 16.08 8.03 -30.95
N PRO A 35 16.01 9.00 -30.02
CA PRO A 35 15.48 8.77 -28.69
C PRO A 35 13.98 8.39 -28.70
N TYR A 36 13.64 7.25 -28.09
CA TYR A 36 12.25 6.79 -27.91
C TYR A 36 11.48 7.63 -26.89
N LEU A 37 12.16 8.09 -25.84
CA LEU A 37 11.60 8.89 -24.76
C LEU A 37 12.61 9.98 -24.36
N PRO A 38 12.15 11.16 -23.88
CA PRO A 38 13.05 12.13 -23.27
C PRO A 38 13.79 11.51 -22.08
N LYS A 39 15.09 11.81 -21.92
CA LYS A 39 15.93 11.25 -20.83
C LYS A 39 15.30 11.41 -19.44
N ARG A 40 14.67 12.57 -19.18
CA ARG A 40 13.96 12.84 -17.92
C ARG A 40 12.80 11.89 -17.63
N ILE A 41 12.20 11.28 -18.66
CA ILE A 41 11.14 10.27 -18.52
C ILE A 41 11.76 8.87 -18.48
N LEU A 42 12.71 8.59 -19.36
CA LEU A 42 13.40 7.30 -19.45
C LEU A 42 14.13 6.92 -18.16
N TYR A 43 14.61 7.92 -17.41
CA TYR A 43 15.31 7.74 -16.14
C TYR A 43 14.56 8.31 -14.94
N ARG A 44 13.25 8.58 -15.08
CA ARG A 44 12.41 9.01 -13.95
C ARG A 44 12.35 7.89 -12.89
N GLN A 45 12.58 8.24 -11.63
CA GLN A 45 12.39 7.34 -10.49
C GLN A 45 10.94 6.82 -10.49
N LYS A 46 10.77 5.53 -10.22
CA LYS A 46 9.44 4.93 -10.04
C LYS A 46 8.79 5.51 -8.79
N GLU A 47 7.66 6.18 -8.97
CA GLU A 47 6.76 6.58 -7.87
C GLU A 47 5.91 5.39 -7.41
N GLN A 48 5.51 5.30 -6.14
CA GLN A 48 4.45 4.36 -5.76
C GLN A 48 3.12 4.75 -6.43
N PHE A 49 2.20 3.79 -6.57
CA PHE A 49 0.94 4.04 -7.27
C PHE A 49 0.10 5.16 -6.60
N SER A 50 0.12 5.20 -5.27
CA SER A 50 -0.55 6.23 -4.47
C SER A 50 0.04 7.63 -4.71
N ASP A 51 1.37 7.74 -4.73
CA ASP A 51 2.08 9.00 -4.97
C ASP A 51 1.84 9.53 -6.39
N GLY A 52 1.75 8.64 -7.38
CA GLY A 52 1.55 9.00 -8.78
C GLY A 52 0.13 9.46 -9.14
N VAL A 53 -0.89 9.08 -8.36
CA VAL A 53 -2.30 9.50 -8.57
C VAL A 53 -2.62 10.77 -7.79
N GLY A 54 -1.96 10.98 -6.64
CA GLY A 54 -2.13 12.14 -5.79
C GLY A 54 -2.77 11.80 -4.44
N TYR A 55 -2.30 12.48 -3.39
CA TYR A 55 -2.62 12.09 -2.02
C TYR A 55 -4.10 12.29 -1.65
N SER A 56 -4.76 13.30 -2.21
CA SER A 56 -6.18 13.57 -1.99
C SER A 56 -7.10 12.44 -2.45
N TRP A 57 -6.64 11.55 -3.34
CA TRP A 57 -7.47 10.47 -3.87
C TRP A 57 -7.81 9.43 -2.81
N ILE A 58 -6.83 8.94 -2.05
CA ILE A 58 -7.07 7.93 -1.01
C ILE A 58 -7.78 8.55 0.18
N ASP A 59 -7.45 9.79 0.54
CA ASP A 59 -8.17 10.50 1.61
C ASP A 59 -9.65 10.67 1.22
N GLY A 60 -9.92 11.00 -0.05
CA GLY A 60 -11.28 11.03 -0.59
C GLY A 60 -12.01 9.68 -0.55
N LEU A 61 -11.31 8.55 -0.78
CA LEU A 61 -11.90 7.22 -0.64
C LEU A 61 -12.25 6.88 0.82
N LYS A 62 -11.38 7.25 1.75
CA LYS A 62 -11.64 7.08 3.20
C LYS A 62 -12.82 7.94 3.65
N ASP A 63 -12.84 9.21 3.26
CA ASP A 63 -13.92 10.14 3.58
C ASP A 63 -15.26 9.66 2.99
N HIS A 64 -15.24 9.17 1.75
CA HIS A 64 -16.43 8.60 1.13
C HIS A 64 -16.93 7.37 1.90
N ALA A 65 -16.03 6.45 2.27
CA ALA A 65 -16.40 5.28 3.05
C ALA A 65 -16.95 5.64 4.44
N GLU A 66 -16.41 6.69 5.08
CA GLU A 66 -16.86 7.20 6.37
C GLU A 66 -18.34 7.65 6.34
N LEU A 67 -18.78 8.22 5.21
CA LEU A 67 -20.17 8.63 5.01
C LEU A 67 -21.14 7.45 4.84
N HIS A 68 -20.64 6.29 4.41
CA HIS A 68 -21.48 5.13 4.06
C HIS A 68 -21.41 3.99 5.06
N VAL A 69 -20.36 3.90 5.87
CA VAL A 69 -20.16 2.82 6.84
C VAL A 69 -20.13 3.37 8.26
N THR A 70 -21.17 3.05 9.01
CA THR A 70 -21.31 3.48 10.42
C THR A 70 -20.47 2.61 11.36
N ASP A 71 -20.15 3.14 12.54
CA ASP A 71 -19.44 2.37 13.59
C ASP A 71 -20.21 1.11 14.00
N LYS A 72 -21.55 1.19 14.03
CA LYS A 72 -22.41 0.03 14.30
C LYS A 72 -22.25 -1.08 13.25
N MET A 73 -22.06 -0.71 11.98
CA MET A 73 -21.80 -1.70 10.92
C MET A 73 -20.44 -2.36 11.13
N MET A 74 -19.42 -1.60 11.54
CA MET A 74 -18.10 -2.16 11.88
C MET A 74 -18.16 -3.10 13.09
N LEU A 75 -18.89 -2.74 14.15
CA LEU A 75 -19.07 -3.60 15.31
C LEU A 75 -19.72 -4.95 14.96
N ASN A 76 -20.62 -4.96 13.98
CA ASN A 76 -21.31 -6.16 13.52
C ASN A 76 -20.59 -6.87 12.36
N ALA A 77 -19.48 -6.34 11.85
CA ALA A 77 -18.86 -6.82 10.61
C ALA A 77 -18.43 -8.28 10.69
N SER A 78 -17.95 -8.76 11.84
CA SER A 78 -17.54 -10.16 12.04
C SER A 78 -18.71 -11.14 11.97
N HIS A 79 -19.92 -10.70 12.34
CA HIS A 79 -21.12 -11.50 12.28
C HIS A 79 -21.70 -11.55 10.85
N ILE A 80 -21.64 -10.44 10.13
CA ILE A 80 -22.16 -10.33 8.76
C ILE A 80 -21.18 -10.94 7.75
N TYR A 81 -19.88 -10.69 7.94
CA TYR A 81 -18.80 -11.09 7.05
C TYR A 81 -17.76 -11.95 7.81
N PRO A 82 -18.10 -13.21 8.16
CA PRO A 82 -17.21 -14.07 8.93
C PRO A 82 -15.95 -14.49 8.16
N HIS A 83 -16.01 -14.56 6.83
CA HIS A 83 -14.85 -14.77 5.96
C HIS A 83 -14.26 -13.42 5.54
N ASN A 84 -12.95 -13.22 5.74
CA ASN A 84 -12.25 -11.96 5.44
C ASN A 84 -12.99 -10.73 6.01
N THR A 85 -13.24 -10.74 7.32
CA THR A 85 -13.92 -9.63 8.01
C THR A 85 -13.20 -8.31 7.76
N PRO A 86 -13.89 -7.27 7.24
CA PRO A 86 -13.26 -5.98 6.98
C PRO A 86 -12.81 -5.32 8.29
N GLN A 87 -11.58 -4.81 8.30
CA GLN A 87 -10.96 -4.18 9.47
C GLN A 87 -11.07 -2.65 9.47
N THR A 88 -11.46 -2.06 8.33
CA THR A 88 -11.65 -0.62 8.16
C THR A 88 -13.00 -0.34 7.51
N LYS A 89 -13.51 0.89 7.67
CA LYS A 89 -14.74 1.34 7.01
C LYS A 89 -14.62 1.31 5.50
N GLU A 90 -13.47 1.69 4.96
CA GLU A 90 -13.15 1.57 3.53
C GLU A 90 -13.26 0.12 3.04
N ALA A 91 -12.63 -0.84 3.72
CA ALA A 91 -12.73 -2.25 3.37
C ALA A 91 -14.17 -2.77 3.50
N CYS A 92 -14.92 -2.30 4.50
CA CYS A 92 -16.33 -2.66 4.69
C CYS A 92 -17.20 -2.12 3.55
N TYR A 93 -16.96 -0.90 3.08
CA TYR A 93 -17.64 -0.31 1.95
C TYR A 93 -17.40 -1.11 0.66
N TYR A 94 -16.15 -1.49 0.39
CA TYR A 94 -15.82 -2.37 -0.74
C TYR A 94 -16.47 -3.74 -0.60
N ARG A 95 -16.48 -4.31 0.60
CA ARG A 95 -17.11 -5.61 0.87
C ARG A 95 -18.62 -5.59 0.62
N MET A 96 -19.31 -4.55 1.11
CA MET A 96 -20.74 -4.34 0.85
C MET A 96 -21.02 -4.23 -0.66
N THR A 97 -20.21 -3.45 -1.37
CA THR A 97 -20.35 -3.29 -2.82
C THR A 97 -20.09 -4.62 -3.54
N PHE A 98 -19.05 -5.36 -3.16
CA PHE A 98 -18.74 -6.66 -3.75
C PHE A 98 -19.89 -7.66 -3.59
N GLU A 99 -20.43 -7.82 -2.38
CA GLU A 99 -21.52 -8.79 -2.14
C GLU A 99 -22.86 -8.36 -2.74
N GLN A 100 -23.07 -7.07 -3.04
CA GLN A 100 -24.24 -6.62 -3.83
C GLN A 100 -24.24 -7.23 -5.25
N PHE A 101 -23.06 -7.39 -5.86
CA PHE A 101 -22.93 -7.96 -7.21
C PHE A 101 -22.64 -9.46 -7.19
N PHE A 102 -21.90 -9.95 -6.18
CA PHE A 102 -21.39 -11.31 -6.10
C PHE A 102 -21.71 -11.97 -4.74
N PRO A 103 -23.00 -12.23 -4.44
CA PRO A 103 -23.42 -12.75 -3.14
C PRO A 103 -23.06 -14.23 -2.91
N GLN A 104 -22.50 -14.92 -3.92
CA GLN A 104 -22.23 -16.36 -3.81
C GLN A 104 -20.95 -16.63 -3.02
N ASN A 105 -21.00 -17.64 -2.15
CA ASN A 105 -19.81 -18.10 -1.39
C ASN A 105 -18.62 -18.43 -2.30
N SER A 106 -18.85 -18.98 -3.50
CA SER A 106 -17.78 -19.26 -4.44
C SER A 106 -16.99 -18.01 -4.83
N ALA A 107 -17.67 -16.87 -5.03
CA ALA A 107 -17.03 -15.60 -5.34
C ALA A 107 -16.26 -15.06 -4.14
N ILE A 108 -16.86 -15.11 -2.94
CA ILE A 108 -16.22 -14.67 -1.69
C ILE A 108 -14.89 -15.40 -1.46
N LEU A 109 -14.84 -16.70 -1.73
CA LEU A 109 -13.65 -17.53 -1.54
C LEU A 109 -12.54 -17.28 -2.59
N THR A 110 -12.83 -16.57 -3.68
CA THR A 110 -11.80 -16.19 -4.66
C THR A 110 -10.98 -14.97 -4.23
N VAL A 111 -11.47 -14.19 -3.27
CA VAL A 111 -10.77 -13.00 -2.78
C VAL A 111 -9.74 -13.43 -1.74
N PRO A 112 -8.43 -13.29 -2.00
CA PRO A 112 -7.40 -13.65 -1.04
C PRO A 112 -7.50 -12.79 0.22
N GLY A 113 -7.41 -13.42 1.38
CA GLY A 113 -7.39 -12.75 2.68
C GLY A 113 -5.99 -12.73 3.32
N GLY A 114 -5.91 -12.13 4.50
CA GLY A 114 -4.70 -12.06 5.31
C GLY A 114 -3.97 -10.71 5.24
N ALA A 115 -2.88 -10.60 5.98
CA ALA A 115 -2.04 -9.40 5.97
C ALA A 115 -1.44 -9.18 4.57
N SER A 116 -1.48 -7.95 4.09
CA SER A 116 -0.98 -7.57 2.77
C SER A 116 -0.41 -6.15 2.84
N VAL A 117 0.64 -5.91 2.06
CA VAL A 117 1.21 -4.57 1.84
C VAL A 117 1.19 -4.33 0.34
N ALA A 118 0.50 -3.26 -0.08
CA ALA A 118 0.29 -2.93 -1.48
C ALA A 118 -0.24 -4.12 -2.31
N CYS A 119 0.42 -4.46 -3.41
CA CYS A 119 0.04 -5.56 -4.30
C CYS A 119 0.64 -6.92 -3.88
N SER A 120 1.08 -7.06 -2.63
CA SER A 120 1.89 -8.19 -2.17
C SER A 120 1.10 -9.14 -1.28
N THR A 121 1.42 -10.44 -1.32
CA THR A 121 0.85 -11.43 -0.40
C THR A 121 1.45 -11.31 1.01
N ALA A 122 0.83 -11.95 2.00
CA ALA A 122 1.38 -12.07 3.36
C ALA A 122 2.84 -12.57 3.38
N LYS A 123 3.25 -13.36 2.38
CA LYS A 123 4.61 -13.87 2.27
C LYS A 123 5.66 -12.77 2.06
N ALA A 124 5.26 -11.65 1.44
CA ALA A 124 6.15 -10.51 1.22
C ALA A 124 6.50 -9.81 2.53
N ILE A 125 5.60 -9.81 3.50
CA ILE A 125 5.85 -9.23 4.84
C ILE A 125 6.94 -10.02 5.58
N GLU A 126 7.09 -11.31 5.28
CA GLU A 126 8.15 -12.14 5.86
C GLU A 126 9.54 -11.89 5.25
N TRP A 127 9.62 -11.18 4.11
CA TRP A 127 10.88 -10.94 3.40
C TRP A 127 11.65 -9.73 3.93
N ASP A 128 10.97 -8.80 4.59
CA ASP A 128 11.59 -7.60 5.16
C ASP A 128 10.95 -7.27 6.51
N ALA A 129 11.76 -7.27 7.57
CA ALA A 129 11.32 -6.92 8.91
C ALA A 129 10.77 -5.49 8.99
N ALA A 130 11.22 -4.56 8.13
CA ALA A 130 10.70 -3.20 8.07
C ALA A 130 9.23 -3.14 7.61
N TRP A 131 8.80 -4.10 6.77
CA TRP A 131 7.42 -4.16 6.26
C TRP A 131 6.42 -4.72 7.27
N SER A 132 6.90 -5.48 8.26
CA SER A 132 6.04 -6.00 9.34
C SER A 132 5.45 -4.89 10.22
N ASN A 133 6.13 -3.74 10.30
CA ASN A 133 5.72 -2.59 11.12
C ASN A 133 4.95 -1.50 10.33
N HIS A 134 4.81 -1.64 9.00
CA HIS A 134 4.14 -0.67 8.12
C HIS A 134 3.14 -1.36 7.18
N LEU A 135 2.00 -1.79 7.75
CA LEU A 135 0.94 -2.50 7.04
C LEU A 135 -0.08 -1.56 6.37
N ASP A 136 0.37 -0.50 5.70
CA ASP A 136 -0.55 0.33 4.90
C ASP A 136 -0.87 -0.38 3.57
N PRO A 137 -2.13 -0.84 3.36
CA PRO A 137 -2.50 -1.55 2.12
C PRO A 137 -2.39 -0.65 0.89
N SER A 138 -2.40 0.67 1.05
CA SER A 138 -2.25 1.62 -0.05
C SER A 138 -0.81 1.71 -0.59
N GLY A 139 0.16 1.11 0.11
CA GLY A 139 1.57 1.17 -0.25
C GLY A 139 2.17 2.57 -0.14
N ARG A 140 1.53 3.49 0.60
CA ARG A 140 2.07 4.82 0.88
C ARG A 140 3.36 4.69 1.69
N ALA A 141 4.44 5.19 1.10
CA ALA A 141 5.77 5.43 1.67
C ALA A 141 6.37 4.30 2.53
N ALA A 142 7.17 3.44 1.89
CA ALA A 142 8.37 2.98 2.58
C ALA A 142 9.28 4.20 2.80
N LEU A 143 9.33 4.70 4.03
CA LEU A 143 10.14 5.86 4.41
C LEU A 143 11.59 5.66 3.95
N GLY A 144 12.16 6.65 3.27
CA GLY A 144 13.56 6.63 2.81
C GLY A 144 13.83 5.94 1.47
N VAL A 145 12.80 5.43 0.76
CA VAL A 145 12.97 4.80 -0.58
C VAL A 145 12.85 5.81 -1.73
N HIS A 146 12.11 6.90 -1.53
CA HIS A 146 11.86 7.92 -2.55
C HIS A 146 12.40 9.29 -2.11
N ASP A 147 12.96 10.04 -3.06
CA ASP A 147 13.55 11.35 -2.80
C ASP A 147 12.50 12.39 -2.36
N SER A 148 11.22 12.15 -2.69
CA SER A 148 10.06 12.97 -2.31
C SER A 148 9.17 12.31 -1.25
N ALA A 149 9.68 11.32 -0.50
CA ALA A 149 8.95 10.74 0.62
C ALA A 149 8.63 11.84 1.66
N TYR A 150 7.47 11.75 2.33
CA TYR A 150 7.10 12.70 3.39
C TYR A 150 8.18 12.78 4.47
N GLU A 151 8.51 14.01 4.87
CA GLU A 151 9.09 14.25 6.19
C GLU A 151 8.04 13.92 7.26
N VAL A 152 8.47 13.36 8.39
CA VAL A 152 7.60 13.08 9.52
C VAL A 152 7.07 14.42 10.05
N ASN A 153 5.87 14.81 9.64
CA ASN A 153 5.09 15.78 10.41
C ASN A 153 4.67 15.08 11.71
N GLN A 154 5.47 15.27 12.75
CA GLN A 154 5.07 15.02 14.13
C GLN A 154 3.89 15.94 14.41
N HIS A 155 2.66 15.47 14.24
CA HIS A 155 1.48 16.13 14.82
C HIS A 155 1.38 15.66 16.28
N PRO A 156 1.77 16.47 17.28
CA PRO A 156 1.86 16.02 18.68
C PRO A 156 0.50 16.00 19.40
N GLU A 157 -0.63 16.13 18.69
CA GLU A 157 -1.90 16.52 19.31
C GLU A 157 -2.91 15.40 19.54
N LEU A 158 -2.58 14.14 19.20
CA LEU A 158 -3.46 13.00 19.44
C LEU A 158 -3.10 12.16 20.68
N ASP A 159 -1.91 12.32 21.26
CA ASP A 159 -1.49 11.59 22.47
C ASP A 159 -1.99 12.23 23.78
N LEU A 160 -2.45 13.48 23.77
CA LEU A 160 -2.89 14.19 24.99
C LEU A 160 -4.34 13.93 25.42
N LYS A 161 -5.15 13.23 24.61
CA LYS A 161 -6.56 12.95 24.96
C LYS A 161 -6.79 11.61 25.67
N LEU A 162 -5.78 10.75 25.73
CA LEU A 162 -5.87 9.44 26.41
C LEU A 162 -5.44 9.49 27.88
N GLU A 163 -4.61 10.46 28.30
CA GLU A 163 -4.14 10.55 29.70
C GLU A 163 -5.13 11.26 30.66
N ILE A 164 -6.07 12.06 30.17
CA ILE A 164 -6.95 12.87 31.04
C ILE A 164 -8.17 12.09 31.56
N ASN A 165 -8.54 10.94 30.95
CA ASN A 165 -9.71 10.15 31.36
C ASN A 165 -9.38 8.95 32.28
N GLY A 166 -8.11 8.79 32.70
CA GLY A 166 -7.62 7.60 33.42
C GLY A 166 -7.40 7.76 34.93
N SER A 167 -7.87 8.82 35.59
CA SER A 167 -7.65 9.00 37.04
C SER A 167 -8.88 9.52 37.78
N LYS A 168 -9.84 8.64 38.03
CA LYS A 168 -10.75 8.71 39.20
C LYS A 168 -11.19 7.30 39.60
N THR A 169 -10.46 6.74 40.56
CA THR A 169 -10.98 5.96 41.71
C THR A 169 -9.98 6.08 42.84
#